data_AF-A0A355FU14-F1
#
_entry.id   AF-A0A355FU14-F1
#
_cell.length_a   1.000
_cell.length_b   1.000
_cell.length_c   1.000
_cell.angle_alpha   90.00
_cell.angle_beta   90.00
_cell.angle_gamma   90.00
#
_symmetry.space_group_name_H-M   'P 1'
#
loop_
_entity.id
_entity.type
_entity.pdbx_description
1 polymer ?
#
loop_
_entity_poly.entity_id
_entity_poly.type
_entity_poly.pdbx_seq_one_letter_code
_entity_poly.pdbx_strand_id
1 'polypeptide(L)'
;ALDYTFNAPDDPNRFYYRSDHYNFAKNNIPVIFYFSGVHEDYHRPGDDPEKILYDKTAEIGQLVFCTAWQLANQDKRIEVDRVNDFPEK
;
A
#
# COMPACT_ATOMS: atom_id res chain seq x y z
N ALA A 1 -3.19 -3.42 15.84
CA ALA A 1 -4.26 -3.21 14.84
C ALA A 1 -3.60 -2.83 13.52
N LEU A 2 -4.26 -3.03 12.38
CA LEU A 2 -3.76 -2.52 11.09
C LEU A 2 -3.74 -0.99 11.13
N ASP A 3 -2.66 -0.41 10.60
CA ASP A 3 -2.48 1.04 10.53
C ASP A 3 -3.13 1.57 9.24
N TYR A 4 -4.13 2.44 9.39
CA TYR A 4 -4.87 3.06 8.30
C TYR A 4 -4.55 4.56 8.16
N THR A 5 -3.50 5.06 8.82
CA THR A 5 -3.12 6.48 8.81
C THR A 5 -3.04 7.03 7.40
N PHE A 6 -2.39 6.31 6.48
CA PHE A 6 -2.23 6.76 5.09
C PHE A 6 -3.46 6.61 4.20
N ASN A 7 -4.56 6.05 4.72
CA ASN A 7 -5.84 5.96 4.02
C ASN A 7 -6.72 7.19 4.27
N ALA A 8 -6.33 8.08 5.19
CA ALA A 8 -7.09 9.26 5.54
C ALA A 8 -7.22 10.22 4.34
N PRO A 9 -8.44 10.61 3.92
CA PRO A 9 -8.61 11.54 2.81
C PRO A 9 -7.97 12.91 3.03
N ASP A 10 -7.83 13.29 4.30
CA ASP A 10 -7.25 14.54 4.80
C ASP A 10 -5.78 14.39 5.26
N ASP A 11 -5.11 13.27 4.96
CA ASP A 11 -3.66 13.15 5.14
C ASP A 11 -2.96 14.31 4.40
N PRO A 12 -2.17 15.16 5.09
CA PRO A 12 -1.58 16.36 4.48
C PRO A 12 -0.61 16.01 3.34
N ASN A 13 -0.02 14.82 3.39
CA ASN A 13 0.87 14.32 2.34
C ASN A 13 0.14 13.65 1.17
N ARG A 14 -1.16 13.37 1.34
CA ARG A 14 -2.05 12.67 0.42
C ARG A 14 -1.46 11.35 -0.08
N PHE A 15 -0.80 10.57 0.78
CA PHE A 15 -0.06 9.36 0.38
C PHE A 15 -0.94 8.33 -0.36
N TYR A 16 -2.20 8.17 0.04
CA TYR A 16 -3.17 7.32 -0.67
C TYR A 16 -3.24 7.61 -2.18
N TYR A 17 -3.11 8.88 -2.56
CA TYR A 17 -3.28 9.35 -3.94
C TYR A 17 -1.97 9.34 -4.75
N ARG A 18 -0.83 8.99 -4.12
CA ARG A 18 0.52 9.21 -4.67
C ARG A 18 1.22 7.95 -5.17
N SER A 19 0.51 6.82 -5.24
CA SER A 19 1.04 5.55 -5.73
C SER A 19 0.06 4.89 -6.72
N ASP A 20 0.52 3.90 -7.47
CA ASP A 20 -0.20 3.31 -8.59
C ASP A 20 -1.52 2.64 -8.20
N HIS A 21 -1.61 2.12 -6.96
CA HIS A 21 -2.81 1.48 -6.44
C HIS A 21 -4.05 2.39 -6.48
N TYR A 22 -3.88 3.71 -6.37
CA TYR A 22 -4.97 4.69 -6.45
C TYR A 22 -5.81 4.54 -7.73
N ASN A 23 -5.16 4.25 -8.86
CA ASN A 23 -5.86 4.12 -10.14
C ASN A 23 -6.78 2.89 -10.21
N PHE A 24 -6.54 1.90 -9.36
CA PHE A 24 -7.44 0.75 -9.16
C PHE A 24 -8.54 1.09 -8.14
N ALA A 25 -8.16 1.72 -7.02
CA ALA A 25 -9.09 2.11 -5.96
C ALA A 25 -10.22 3.02 -6.45
N LYS A 26 -9.91 4.01 -7.29
CA LYS A 26 -10.93 4.92 -7.88
C LYS A 26 -11.97 4.21 -8.77
N ASN A 27 -11.68 2.98 -9.19
CA ASN A 27 -12.58 2.13 -9.99
C ASN A 27 -13.21 1.01 -9.14
N ASN A 28 -13.23 1.16 -7.81
CA ASN A 28 -13.77 0.17 -6.88
C ASN A 28 -13.14 -1.23 -7.04
N ILE A 29 -11.83 -1.27 -7.30
CA ILE A 29 -11.04 -2.49 -7.24
C ILE A 29 -10.36 -2.54 -5.87
N PRO A 30 -10.49 -3.64 -5.09
CA PRO A 30 -9.81 -3.76 -3.80
C PRO A 30 -8.29 -3.66 -3.95
N VAL A 31 -7.64 -2.95 -3.03
CA VAL A 31 -6.20 -2.72 -3.03
C VAL A 31 -5.61 -2.83 -1.63
N ILE A 32 -4.33 -3.18 -1.56
CA ILE A 32 -3.49 -3.03 -0.36
C ILE A 32 -2.26 -2.26 -0.79
N PHE A 33 -1.88 -1.24 -0.02
CA PHE A 33 -0.65 -0.47 -0.23
C PHE A 33 0.35 -0.80 0.88
N TYR A 34 1.29 -1.69 0.59
CA TYR A 34 2.41 -2.00 1.50
C TYR A 34 3.41 -0.85 1.49
N PHE A 35 3.33 0.01 2.50
CA PHE A 35 4.10 1.25 2.57
C PHE A 35 4.70 1.43 3.96
N SER A 36 6.01 1.69 4.01
CA SER A 36 6.76 1.92 5.25
C SER A 36 6.89 3.39 5.64
N GLY A 37 6.24 4.30 4.90
CA GLY A 37 6.44 5.74 5.06
C GLY A 37 7.59 6.29 4.20
N VAL A 38 7.84 7.59 4.34
CA VAL A 38 9.01 8.26 3.74
C VAL A 38 10.18 8.26 4.72
N HIS A 39 11.39 8.40 4.20
CA HIS A 39 12.64 8.47 4.96
C HIS A 39 13.43 9.72 4.59
N GLU A 40 14.48 10.03 5.36
CA GLU A 40 15.29 11.25 5.21
C GLU A 40 15.96 11.41 3.84
N ASP A 41 16.19 10.28 3.15
CA ASP A 41 16.81 10.21 1.84
C ASP A 41 15.82 10.04 0.67
N TYR A 42 14.52 10.04 0.94
CA TYR A 42 13.53 9.89 -0.12
C TYR A 42 13.67 10.99 -1.18
N HIS A 43 13.81 10.61 -2.46
CA HIS A 43 14.18 11.50 -3.59
C HIS A 43 15.52 12.24 -3.43
N ARG A 44 16.48 11.67 -2.70
CA ARG A 44 17.82 12.24 -2.52
C ARG A 44 18.89 11.22 -2.92
N PRO A 45 20.13 11.66 -3.21
CA PRO A 45 21.21 10.77 -3.60
C PRO A 45 21.61 9.71 -2.56
N GLY A 46 21.20 9.86 -1.29
CA GLY A 46 21.54 8.93 -0.21
C GLY A 46 20.58 7.76 -0.05
N ASP A 47 19.67 7.54 -0.99
CA ASP A 47 18.73 6.40 -1.00
C ASP A 47 19.47 5.12 -1.46
N ASP A 48 20.32 4.62 -0.58
CA ASP A 48 21.34 3.61 -0.88
C ASP A 48 21.00 2.23 -0.27
N PRO A 49 21.42 1.12 -0.91
CA PRO A 49 21.06 -0.24 -0.47
C PRO A 49 21.53 -0.59 0.95
N GLU A 50 22.63 0.02 1.42
CA GLU A 50 23.16 -0.22 2.77
C GLU A 50 22.19 0.23 3.88
N LYS A 51 21.21 1.08 3.57
CA LYS A 51 20.19 1.55 4.51
C LYS A 51 18.95 0.66 4.56
N ILE A 52 18.86 -0.35 3.69
CA ILE A 52 17.74 -1.28 3.67
C ILE A 52 17.78 -2.18 4.90
N LEU A 53 16.66 -2.26 5.62
CA LEU A 53 16.45 -3.22 6.70
C LEU A 53 16.09 -4.59 6.11
N TYR A 54 17.07 -5.31 5.57
CA TYR A 54 16.85 -6.54 4.78
C TYR A 54 16.01 -7.60 5.48
N ASP A 55 16.26 -7.88 6.76
CA ASP A 55 15.47 -8.86 7.52
C ASP A 55 13.99 -8.46 7.60
N LYS A 56 13.73 -7.16 7.77
CA LYS A 56 12.36 -6.64 7.80
C LYS A 56 11.71 -6.67 6.41
N THR A 57 12.45 -6.32 5.37
CA THR A 57 11.98 -6.39 3.98
C THR A 57 11.65 -7.83 3.59
N ALA A 58 12.44 -8.81 4.05
CA ALA A 58 12.17 -10.23 3.83
C ALA A 58 10.86 -10.68 4.50
N GLU A 59 10.62 -10.27 5.75
CA GLU A 59 9.37 -10.53 6.46
C GLU A 59 8.15 -9.92 5.72
N ILE A 60 8.28 -8.67 5.25
CA ILE A 60 7.24 -8.01 4.45
C ILE A 60 7.02 -8.77 3.12
N GLY A 61 8.09 -9.20 2.45
CA GLY A 61 8.00 -10.00 1.24
C GLY A 61 7.24 -11.32 1.44
N GLN A 62 7.48 -12.01 2.57
CA GLN A 62 6.74 -13.21 2.95
C GLN A 62 5.26 -12.91 3.20
N LEU A 63 4.95 -11.80 3.88
CA LEU A 63 3.57 -11.35 4.08
C LEU A 63 2.86 -11.11 2.74
N VAL A 64 3.48 -10.36 1.83
CA VAL A 64 2.95 -10.09 0.49
C VAL A 64 2.68 -11.41 -0.26
N PHE A 65 3.63 -12.35 -0.20
CA PHE A 65 3.47 -13.68 -0.79
C PHE A 65 2.26 -14.42 -0.20
N CYS A 66 2.17 -14.52 1.13
CA CYS A 66 1.06 -15.20 1.81
C CYS A 66 -0.29 -14.58 1.46
N THR A 67 -0.37 -13.24 1.42
CA THR A 67 -1.59 -12.53 0.99
C THR A 67 -1.96 -12.87 -0.44
N ALA A 68 -1.03 -12.78 -1.38
CA ALA A 68 -1.28 -13.11 -2.79
C ALA A 68 -1.68 -14.59 -2.96
N TRP A 69 -1.00 -15.50 -2.26
CA TRP A 69 -1.28 -16.92 -2.27
C TRP A 69 -2.68 -17.22 -1.78
N GLN A 70 -3.09 -16.64 -0.64
CA GLN A 70 -4.46 -16.80 -0.13
C GLN A 70 -5.47 -16.24 -1.12
N LEU A 71 -5.26 -15.03 -1.65
CA LEU A 71 -6.19 -14.41 -2.60
C LEU A 71 -6.38 -15.22 -3.88
N ALA A 72 -5.32 -15.87 -4.37
CA ALA A 72 -5.35 -16.69 -5.58
C ALA A 72 -6.00 -18.07 -5.37
N ASN A 73 -6.02 -18.59 -4.15
CA ASN A 73 -6.45 -19.96 -3.85
C ASN A 73 -7.73 -20.07 -3.01
N GLN A 74 -8.29 -18.96 -2.53
CA GLN A 74 -9.57 -18.98 -1.80
C GLN A 74 -10.76 -19.15 -2.74
N ASP A 75 -11.83 -19.79 -2.26
CA ASP A 75 -13.03 -20.09 -3.05
C ASP A 75 -13.81 -18.85 -3.49
N LYS A 76 -13.75 -17.79 -2.68
CA LYS A 76 -14.54 -16.57 -2.88
C LYS A 76 -13.64 -15.39 -3.17
N ARG A 77 -14.03 -14.60 -4.16
CA ARG A 77 -13.39 -13.31 -4.42
C ARG A 77 -13.60 -12.38 -3.21
N ILE A 78 -12.60 -11.58 -2.91
CA ILE A 78 -12.74 -10.49 -1.94
C ILE A 78 -13.76 -9.46 -2.41
N GLU A 79 -14.48 -8.91 -1.45
CA GLU A 79 -15.45 -7.84 -1.65
C GLU A 79 -14.77 -6.49 -1.36
N VAL A 80 -15.27 -5.45 -2.02
CA VAL A 80 -14.86 -4.08 -1.72
C VAL A 80 -15.50 -3.71 -0.37
N ASP A 81 -14.69 -3.38 0.62
CA ASP A 81 -15.12 -3.02 1.97
C ASP A 81 -15.59 -1.56 2.06
N ARG A 82 -15.08 -0.70 1.18
CA ARG A 82 -15.47 0.71 1.09
C ARG A 82 -15.51 1.19 -0.35
N VAL A 83 -16.66 1.74 -0.75
CA VAL A 83 -16.77 2.50 -2.01
C VAL A 83 -16.15 3.88 -1.78
N ASN A 84 -15.22 4.27 -2.63
CA ASN A 84 -14.53 5.55 -2.48
C ASN A 84 -15.44 6.70 -2.93
N ASP A 85 -15.36 7.82 -2.21
CA ASP A 85 -16.06 9.09 -2.50
C ASP A 85 -15.17 10.09 -3.23
N PHE A 86 -14.14 9.60 -3.93
CA PHE A 86 -13.18 10.45 -4.61
C PHE A 86 -13.89 11.36 -5.62
N PRO A 87 -13.56 12.66 -5.65
CA PRO A 87 -14.13 13.55 -6.64
C PRO A 87 -13.78 13.05 -8.04
N GLU A 88 -14.80 12.89 -8.89
CA GLU A 88 -14.60 12.69 -10.32
C GLU A 88 -13.79 13.87 -10.85
N LYS A 89 -12.70 13.56 -11.57
CA LYS A 89 -11.89 14.58 -12.25
C LYS A 89 -12.57 15.02 -13.53
#